data_AF-A0A528CZV8-F1
#
_entry.id   AF-A0A528CZV8-F1
#
_cell.length_a   1.000
_cell.length_b   1.000
_cell.length_c   1.000
_cell.angle_alpha   90.00
_cell.angle_beta   90.00
_cell.angle_gamma   90.00
#
_symmetry.space_group_name_H-M   'P 1'
#
loop_
_entity.id
_entity.type
_entity.pdbx_description
1 polymer ?
#
loop_
_entity_poly.entity_id
_entity_poly.type
_entity_poly.pdbx_seq_one_letter_code
_entity_poly.pdbx_strand_id
1 'polypeptide(L)'
;SVVSYSDKQEAALKYIKWFANKDVQAKWWSLGGFSCLNAVVKDPGFPASQPYAQTFLDSMAIVKDFWAEPSYAPLLQASQKRFHDYVVAGQGSAKDALDGLVKDWTEVFQDDGKM
;
A
#
# COMPACT_ATOMS: atom_id res chain seq x y z
N SER A 1 11.96 -1.09 5.14
CA SER A 1 12.62 -1.09 6.45
C SER A 1 13.82 -2.03 6.39
N VAL A 2 14.76 -1.90 7.33
CA VAL A 2 15.83 -2.88 7.51
C VAL A 2 15.41 -3.78 8.66
N VAL A 3 15.54 -5.10 8.49
CA VAL A 3 15.19 -6.07 9.52
C VAL A 3 16.11 -5.88 10.73
N SER A 4 15.53 -5.67 11.91
CA SER A 4 16.23 -5.19 13.11
C SER A 4 17.27 -6.14 13.70
N TYR A 5 17.16 -7.44 13.41
CA TYR A 5 18.09 -8.47 13.88
C TYR A 5 19.14 -8.86 12.82
N SER A 6 19.18 -8.16 11.68
CA SER A 6 20.20 -8.42 10.65
C SER A 6 21.58 -7.98 11.14
N ASP A 7 22.61 -8.79 10.90
CA ASP A 7 24.01 -8.38 11.10
C ASP A 7 24.55 -7.49 9.96
N LYS A 8 23.72 -7.19 8.94
CA LYS A 8 24.11 -6.48 7.71
C LYS A 8 23.35 -5.17 7.50
N GLN A 9 22.89 -4.54 8.58
CA GLN A 9 22.04 -3.34 8.49
C GLN A 9 22.72 -2.19 7.75
N GLU A 10 24.00 -1.95 8.02
CA GLU A 10 24.75 -0.88 7.34
C GLU A 10 24.80 -1.10 5.82
N ALA A 11 25.04 -2.35 5.38
CA ALA A 11 25.06 -2.69 3.97
C ALA A 11 23.67 -2.54 3.33
N ALA A 12 22.61 -2.95 4.04
CA ALA A 12 21.23 -2.76 3.59
C ALA A 12 20.86 -1.27 3.44
N LEU A 13 21.28 -0.41 4.39
CA LEU A 13 21.07 1.04 4.30
C LEU A 13 21.86 1.67 3.14
N LYS A 14 23.11 1.23 2.91
CA LYS A 14 23.89 1.65 1.74
C LYS A 14 23.19 1.27 0.43
N TYR A 15 22.64 0.06 0.35
CA TYR A 15 21.87 -0.37 -0.81
C TYR A 15 20.61 0.48 -1.02
N ILE A 16 19.82 0.73 0.03
CA ILE A 16 18.63 1.59 -0.06
C ILE A 16 19.01 3.00 -0.55
N LYS A 17 20.10 3.57 -0.03
CA LYS A 17 20.62 4.86 -0.48
C LYS A 17 21.03 4.83 -1.95
N TRP A 18 21.73 3.78 -2.39
CA TRP A 18 22.08 3.61 -3.80
C TRP A 18 20.83 3.51 -4.68
N PHE A 19 19.87 2.69 -4.28
CA PHE A 19 18.64 2.46 -5.03
C PHE A 19 17.81 3.74 -5.18
N ALA A 20 17.78 4.58 -4.14
CA ALA A 20 17.06 5.85 -4.13
C ALA A 20 17.70 6.97 -4.98
N ASN A 21 18.85 6.74 -5.62
CA ASN A 21 19.45 7.73 -6.52
C ASN A 21 18.58 7.96 -7.76
N LYS A 22 18.60 9.20 -8.30
CA LYS A 22 17.80 9.61 -9.46
C LYS A 22 17.97 8.67 -10.65
N ASP A 23 19.20 8.41 -11.08
CA ASP A 23 19.45 7.62 -12.28
C ASP A 23 19.03 6.16 -12.12
N VAL A 24 19.18 5.62 -10.90
CA VAL A 24 18.74 4.27 -10.56
C VAL A 24 17.21 4.18 -10.56
N GLN A 25 16.52 5.17 -9.98
CA GLN A 25 15.07 5.23 -9.99
C GLN A 25 14.49 5.47 -11.40
N ALA A 26 15.14 6.30 -12.22
CA ALA A 26 14.77 6.50 -13.61
C ALA A 26 14.95 5.21 -14.43
N LYS A 27 16.05 4.49 -14.21
CA LYS A 27 16.26 3.17 -14.82
C LYS A 27 15.23 2.16 -14.35
N TRP A 28 14.92 2.14 -13.06
CA TRP A 28 13.89 1.27 -12.47
C TRP A 28 12.53 1.51 -13.14
N TRP A 29 12.11 2.77 -13.30
CA TRP A 29 10.91 3.14 -14.05
C TRP A 29 10.92 2.65 -15.49
N SER A 30 12.02 2.84 -16.21
CA SER A 30 12.14 2.40 -17.60
C SER A 30 12.01 0.88 -17.79
N LEU A 31 12.30 0.10 -16.74
CA LEU A 31 12.18 -1.36 -16.73
C LEU A 31 10.77 -1.84 -16.31
N GLY A 32 9.82 -0.93 -16.09
CA GLY A 32 8.47 -1.23 -15.63
C GLY A 32 8.30 -1.20 -14.10
N GLY A 33 9.31 -0.74 -13.37
CA GLY A 33 9.19 -0.42 -11.96
C GLY A 33 8.38 0.86 -11.72
N PHE A 34 7.97 1.11 -10.48
CA PHE A 34 7.26 2.33 -10.08
C PHE A 34 8.15 3.19 -9.18
N SER A 35 8.60 4.33 -9.70
CA SER A 35 9.38 5.30 -8.93
C SER A 35 8.45 6.30 -8.25
N CYS A 36 8.69 6.57 -6.97
CA CYS A 36 8.05 7.67 -6.22
C CYS A 36 8.98 8.88 -6.05
N LEU A 37 10.18 8.85 -6.66
CA LEU A 37 11.15 9.92 -6.50
C LEU A 37 10.71 11.15 -7.30
N ASN A 38 10.49 12.27 -6.61
CA ASN A 38 10.09 13.55 -7.22
C ASN A 38 10.95 13.95 -8.44
N ALA A 39 12.26 13.74 -8.37
CA ALA A 39 13.19 14.06 -9.47
C ALA A 39 12.99 13.22 -10.74
N VAL A 40 12.24 12.11 -10.65
CA VAL A 40 11.84 11.26 -11.78
C VAL A 40 10.42 11.60 -12.20
N VAL A 41 9.46 11.58 -11.27
CA VAL A 41 8.03 11.75 -11.60
C VAL A 41 7.64 13.18 -12.02
N LYS A 42 8.46 14.18 -11.65
CA LYS A 42 8.27 15.58 -12.07
C LYS A 42 9.09 15.97 -13.30
N ASP A 43 9.80 15.01 -13.92
CA ASP A 43 10.49 15.29 -15.18
C ASP A 43 9.45 15.62 -16.27
N PRO A 44 9.64 16.68 -17.09
CA PRO A 44 8.67 17.06 -18.12
C PRO A 44 8.37 15.96 -19.15
N GLY A 45 9.32 15.06 -19.38
CA GLY A 45 9.15 13.91 -20.27
C GLY A 45 8.45 12.72 -19.61
N PHE A 46 8.25 12.73 -18.29
CA PHE A 46 7.68 11.59 -17.56
C PHE A 46 6.28 11.19 -18.07
N PRO A 47 5.31 12.11 -18.28
CA PRO A 47 3.98 11.73 -18.78
C PRO A 47 3.97 11.00 -20.12
N ALA A 48 4.97 11.25 -20.96
CA ALA A 48 5.12 10.61 -22.27
C ALA A 48 6.07 9.38 -22.23
N SER A 49 6.67 9.08 -21.07
CA SER A 49 7.72 8.06 -20.96
C SER A 49 7.19 6.62 -21.00
N GLN A 50 5.92 6.42 -20.65
CA GLN A 50 5.21 5.12 -20.71
C GLN A 50 3.73 5.37 -21.01
N PRO A 51 3.00 4.40 -21.63
CA PRO A 51 1.58 4.55 -21.93
C PRO A 51 0.68 4.86 -20.72
N TYR A 52 1.08 4.41 -19.52
CA TYR A 52 0.34 4.59 -18.27
C TYR A 52 0.92 5.69 -17.36
N ALA A 53 1.97 6.42 -17.80
CA ALA A 53 2.69 7.34 -16.94
C ALA A 53 1.82 8.50 -16.43
N GLN A 54 1.01 9.11 -17.30
CA GLN A 54 0.08 10.16 -16.91
C GLN A 54 -0.96 9.65 -15.91
N THR A 55 -1.59 8.51 -16.18
CA THR A 55 -2.56 7.89 -15.27
C THR A 55 -1.95 7.54 -13.91
N PHE A 56 -0.67 7.14 -13.89
CA PHE A 56 0.06 6.93 -12.65
C PHE A 56 0.20 8.23 -11.84
N LEU A 57 0.55 9.36 -12.46
CA LEU A 57 0.62 10.67 -11.78
C LEU A 57 -0.74 11.08 -11.22
N ASP A 58 -1.80 10.94 -12.03
CA ASP A 58 -3.16 11.27 -11.62
C ASP A 58 -3.60 10.42 -10.41
N SER A 59 -3.26 9.12 -10.42
CA SER A 59 -3.57 8.20 -9.33
C SER A 59 -2.79 8.55 -8.06
N MET A 60 -1.51 8.89 -8.18
CA MET A 60 -0.67 9.29 -7.04
C MET A 60 -1.14 10.59 -6.38
N ALA A 61 -1.86 11.45 -7.12
CA ALA A 61 -2.43 12.68 -6.55
C ALA A 61 -3.67 12.42 -5.66
N ILE A 62 -4.36 11.30 -5.87
CA ILE A 62 -5.60 10.95 -5.15
C ILE A 62 -5.44 9.79 -4.18
N VAL A 63 -4.33 9.03 -4.27
CA VAL A 63 -4.08 7.89 -3.40
C VAL A 63 -4.10 8.32 -1.94
N LYS A 64 -4.70 7.48 -1.10
CA LYS A 64 -4.69 7.62 0.35
C LYS A 64 -3.78 6.56 0.93
N ASP A 65 -3.03 6.93 1.95
CA ASP A 65 -2.19 5.98 2.67
C ASP A 65 -3.05 4.88 3.30
N PHE A 66 -2.48 3.68 3.32
CA PHE A 66 -3.02 2.57 4.08
C PHE A 66 -3.00 2.90 5.58
N TRP A 67 -3.90 2.25 6.33
CA TRP A 67 -3.93 2.41 7.77
C TRP A 67 -2.65 1.86 8.38
N ALA A 68 -1.88 2.72 9.04
CA ALA A 68 -0.68 2.35 9.80
C ALA A 68 -1.06 1.72 11.15
N GLU A 69 -1.95 0.74 11.11
CA GLU A 69 -2.50 0.04 12.27
C GLU A 69 -1.77 -1.30 12.43
N PRO A 70 -1.11 -1.60 13.57
CA PRO A 70 -0.49 -2.90 13.83
C PRO A 70 -1.39 -4.10 13.51
N SER A 71 -2.69 -3.97 13.76
CA SER A 71 -3.69 -5.01 13.50
C SER A 71 -4.36 -4.88 12.13
N TYR A 72 -3.74 -4.18 11.19
CA TYR A 72 -4.28 -4.03 9.83
C TYR A 72 -4.56 -5.38 9.15
N ALA A 73 -3.72 -6.40 9.37
CA ALA A 73 -3.90 -7.71 8.78
C ALA A 73 -5.23 -8.39 9.18
N PRO A 74 -5.56 -8.58 10.48
CA PRO A 74 -6.86 -9.13 10.87
C PRO A 74 -8.04 -8.22 10.47
N LEU A 75 -7.88 -6.89 10.54
CA LEU A 75 -8.91 -5.97 10.05
C LEU A 75 -9.22 -6.20 8.56
N LEU A 76 -8.19 -6.35 7.72
CA LEU A 76 -8.35 -6.63 6.29
C LEU A 76 -9.00 -8.00 6.03
N GLN A 77 -8.63 -9.03 6.80
CA GLN A 77 -9.25 -10.36 6.68
C GLN A 77 -10.75 -10.32 6.99
N ALA A 78 -11.15 -9.61 8.05
CA ALA A 78 -12.56 -9.41 8.37
C ALA A 78 -13.31 -8.69 7.23
N SER A 79 -12.73 -7.63 6.66
CA SER A 79 -13.31 -6.95 5.49
C SER A 79 -13.48 -7.87 4.29
N GLN A 80 -12.42 -8.62 3.94
CA GLN A 80 -12.46 -9.54 2.81
C GLN A 80 -13.55 -10.58 2.97
N LYS A 81 -13.69 -11.16 4.17
CA LYS A 81 -14.75 -12.12 4.48
C LYS A 81 -16.14 -11.50 4.33
N ARG A 82 -16.41 -10.38 5.00
CA ARG A 82 -17.73 -9.73 4.99
C ARG A 82 -18.14 -9.27 3.60
N PHE A 83 -17.20 -8.70 2.84
CA PHE A 83 -17.46 -8.27 1.47
C PHE A 83 -17.65 -9.45 0.53
N HIS A 84 -16.88 -10.53 0.69
CA HIS A 84 -17.07 -11.75 -0.11
C HIS A 84 -18.47 -12.34 0.10
N ASP A 85 -18.89 -12.51 1.36
CA ASP A 85 -20.20 -13.10 1.68
C ASP A 85 -21.34 -12.31 1.02
N TYR A 86 -21.29 -10.97 1.05
CA TYR A 86 -22.30 -10.12 0.42
C TYR A 86 -22.15 -10.01 -1.11
N VAL A 87 -21.01 -9.55 -1.61
CA VAL A 87 -20.82 -9.17 -3.02
C VAL A 87 -20.71 -10.40 -3.93
N VAL A 88 -20.05 -11.46 -3.47
CA VAL A 88 -19.74 -12.64 -4.29
C VAL A 88 -20.73 -13.76 -4.02
N ALA A 89 -20.99 -14.09 -2.74
CA ALA A 89 -21.87 -15.19 -2.37
C ALA A 89 -23.36 -14.79 -2.31
N GLY A 90 -23.69 -13.50 -2.40
CA GLY A 90 -25.08 -13.00 -2.38
C GLY A 90 -25.78 -13.21 -1.04
N GLN A 91 -25.03 -13.26 0.07
CA GLN A 91 -25.54 -13.53 1.40
C GLN A 91 -25.77 -12.24 2.18
N GLY A 92 -26.98 -12.11 2.76
CA GLY A 92 -27.35 -10.94 3.55
C GLY A 92 -27.47 -9.66 2.73
N SER A 93 -27.46 -8.52 3.42
CA SER A 93 -27.48 -7.19 2.80
C SER A 93 -26.15 -6.46 2.97
N ALA A 94 -25.98 -5.36 2.22
CA ALA A 94 -24.86 -4.44 2.42
C ALA A 94 -24.78 -3.94 3.87
N LYS A 95 -25.95 -3.73 4.50
CA LYS A 95 -26.03 -3.31 5.89
C LYS A 95 -25.54 -4.41 6.84
N ASP A 96 -25.96 -5.66 6.62
CA ASP A 96 -25.51 -6.78 7.46
C ASP A 96 -24.00 -7.01 7.35
N ALA A 97 -23.43 -6.85 6.15
CA ALA A 97 -22.00 -6.96 5.92
C ALA A 97 -21.21 -5.87 6.65
N LEU A 98 -21.65 -4.61 6.54
CA LEU A 98 -20.98 -3.48 7.18
C LEU A 98 -21.17 -3.47 8.71
N ASP A 99 -22.37 -3.76 9.21
CA ASP A 99 -22.63 -3.89 10.64
C ASP A 99 -21.82 -5.05 11.24
N GLY A 100 -21.73 -6.17 10.52
CA GLY A 100 -20.89 -7.30 10.90
C GLY A 100 -19.40 -6.96 10.91
N LEU A 101 -18.93 -6.21 9.91
CA LEU A 101 -17.55 -5.74 9.85
C LEU A 101 -17.18 -4.83 11.03
N VAL A 102 -18.07 -3.91 11.40
CA VAL A 102 -17.87 -3.04 12.57
C VAL A 102 -17.73 -3.87 13.85
N LYS A 103 -18.52 -4.92 14.02
CA LYS A 103 -18.41 -5.84 15.17
C LYS A 103 -17.06 -6.56 15.19
N ASP A 104 -16.66 -7.15 14.06
CA ASP A 104 -15.39 -7.88 13.95
C ASP A 104 -14.19 -6.96 14.26
N TRP A 105 -14.21 -5.73 13.72
CA TRP A 105 -13.16 -4.75 13.99
C TRP A 105 -13.15 -4.26 15.44
N THR A 106 -14.32 -4.11 16.06
CA THR A 106 -14.42 -3.76 17.48
C THR A 106 -13.78 -4.82 18.35
N GLU A 107 -14.03 -6.10 18.06
CA GLU A 107 -13.40 -7.23 18.78
C GLU A 107 -11.87 -7.21 18.62
N VAL A 108 -11.36 -7.04 17.40
CA VAL A 108 -9.91 -6.90 17.16
C VAL A 108 -9.30 -5.76 17.98
N PHE A 109 -9.95 -4.60 18.02
CA PHE A 109 -9.43 -3.46 18.79
C PHE A 109 -9.54 -3.66 20.31
N GLN A 110 -10.54 -4.39 20.81
CA GLN A 110 -10.64 -4.76 22.22
C GLN A 110 -9.52 -5.72 22.61
N ASP A 111 -9.24 -6.73 21.78
CA ASP A 111 -8.16 -7.69 22.00
C ASP A 111 -6.77 -7.02 22.01
N ASP A 112 -6.60 -5.97 21.19
CA ASP A 112 -5.40 -5.13 21.18
C ASP A 112 -5.32 -4.14 22.36
N GLY A 113 -6.34 -4.07 23.21
CA GLY A 113 -6.43 -3.12 24.32
C GLY A 113 -6.61 -1.67 23.88
N LYS A 114 -7.17 -1.44 22.69
CA LYS A 114 -7.44 -0.10 22.11
C LYS A 114 -8.88 0.37 22.33
N MET A 115 -9.76 -0.49 22.84
CA MET A 115 -11.16 -0.22 23.15
C MET A 115 -11.61 -0.92 24.43
#